data_AF-A0A7C4M8H8-F1
#
_entry.id   AF-A0A7C4M8H8-F1
#
_cell.length_a   1.000
_cell.length_b   1.000
_cell.length_c   1.000
_cell.angle_alpha   90.00
_cell.angle_beta   90.00
_cell.angle_gamma   90.00
#
_symmetry.space_group_name_H-M   'P 1'
#
loop_
_entity.id
_entity.type
_entity.pdbx_description
1 polymer ?
#
loop_
_entity_poly.entity_id
_entity_poly.type
_entity_poly.pdbx_seq_one_letter_code
_entity_poly.pdbx_strand_id
1 'polypeptide(L)'
;FADMRLAGVGMVGVVHASDPVDAIQRFIGRLELGMIPNVIDTVIFLKDGEIKKIYELNLVVKVPSGMTSLDLARPVIEVRDFETGKLEYEIYTYGEENIIVPVSEVEKYLKDSMKSIEEKLIERFRLYDPNAEVEVISPSKAIVRVDKSVLPKIIGRKGETINKIEHELGISIDLMPSIPKQYKEIEYEYVETSKVIEFVVPSQYSGAKINVYVGRDYLSTVTVGKNGRIRFLKNSEHGRKIIRALEEEADIKLYIED
;
A
#
# COMPACT_ATOMS: atom_id res chain seq x y z
N PHE A 1 17.69 -22.01 31.11
CA PHE A 1 17.20 -22.15 29.72
C PHE A 1 18.04 -21.27 28.79
N ALA A 2 18.04 -19.94 28.97
CA ALA A 2 18.84 -19.00 28.18
C ALA A 2 20.33 -19.37 28.11
N ASP A 3 21.00 -19.58 29.25
CA ASP A 3 22.44 -19.92 29.28
C ASP A 3 22.77 -21.19 28.48
N MET A 4 21.92 -22.22 28.56
CA MET A 4 22.12 -23.46 27.81
C MET A 4 21.92 -23.25 26.30
N ARG A 5 20.90 -22.48 25.91
CA ARG A 5 20.67 -22.11 24.51
C ARG A 5 21.82 -21.29 23.94
N LEU A 6 22.30 -20.29 24.67
CA LEU A 6 23.45 -19.46 24.29
C LEU A 6 24.76 -20.26 24.23
N ALA A 7 24.89 -21.32 25.03
CA ALA A 7 25.98 -22.29 24.93
C ALA A 7 25.85 -23.27 23.74
N GLY A 8 24.82 -23.13 22.91
CA GLY A 8 24.60 -23.95 21.72
C GLY A 8 23.83 -25.25 21.97
N VAL A 9 23.24 -25.43 23.15
CA VAL A 9 22.45 -26.62 23.47
C VAL A 9 21.02 -26.45 22.97
N GLY A 10 20.50 -27.42 22.22
CA GLY A 10 19.09 -27.48 21.85
C GLY A 10 18.21 -27.74 23.09
N MET A 11 17.20 -26.91 23.31
CA MET A 11 16.36 -26.98 24.52
C MET A 11 14.88 -27.00 24.15
N VAL A 12 14.10 -27.77 24.90
CA VAL A 12 12.63 -27.72 24.87
C VAL A 12 12.16 -27.28 26.26
N GLY A 13 11.40 -26.19 26.31
CA GLY A 13 10.89 -25.61 27.56
C GLY A 13 9.37 -25.67 27.58
N VAL A 14 8.79 -26.01 28.74
CA VAL A 14 7.34 -26.03 28.94
C VAL A 14 6.95 -24.86 29.84
N VAL A 15 6.00 -24.05 29.37
CA VAL A 15 5.53 -22.85 30.06
C VAL A 15 4.01 -22.87 30.09
N HIS A 16 3.41 -22.75 31.28
CA HIS A 16 1.97 -22.52 31.39
C HIS A 16 1.65 -21.07 31.01
N ALA A 17 0.81 -20.89 30.00
CA ALA A 17 0.36 -19.60 29.49
C ALA A 17 -1.08 -19.72 28.96
N SER A 18 -1.85 -18.64 29.09
CA SER A 18 -3.21 -18.58 28.54
C SER A 18 -3.16 -18.26 27.04
N ASP A 19 -2.21 -17.41 26.66
CA ASP A 19 -1.90 -17.07 25.28
C ASP A 19 -0.43 -17.36 24.94
N PRO A 20 -0.12 -17.75 23.70
CA PRO A 20 1.25 -17.99 23.24
C PRO A 20 2.19 -16.79 23.44
N VAL A 21 1.66 -15.57 23.33
CA VAL A 21 2.44 -14.34 23.47
C VAL A 21 2.90 -14.10 24.91
N ASP A 22 2.10 -14.50 25.91
CA ASP A 22 2.47 -14.42 27.33
C ASP A 22 3.73 -15.23 27.63
N ALA A 23 3.93 -16.35 26.91
CA ALA A 23 5.12 -17.17 27.05
C ALA A 23 6.37 -16.42 26.57
N ILE A 24 6.27 -15.68 25.46
CA ILE A 24 7.36 -14.86 24.91
C ILE A 24 7.66 -13.69 25.87
N GLN A 25 6.62 -13.03 26.40
CA GLN A 25 6.76 -11.87 27.28
C GLN A 25 7.64 -12.12 28.50
N ARG A 26 7.64 -13.36 29.03
CA ARG A 26 8.49 -13.76 30.16
C ARG A 26 10.00 -13.64 29.90
N PHE A 27 10.41 -13.66 28.64
CA PHE A 27 11.82 -13.55 28.24
C PHE A 27 12.21 -12.12 27.88
N ILE A 28 11.26 -11.29 27.44
CA ILE A 28 11.49 -9.90 27.06
C ILE A 28 12.06 -9.05 28.20
N GLY A 29 11.62 -9.29 29.45
CA GLY A 29 12.13 -8.58 30.62
C GLY A 29 13.43 -9.13 31.20
N ARG A 30 13.97 -10.22 30.62
CA ARG A 30 15.13 -10.94 31.17
C ARG A 30 16.31 -11.01 30.20
N LEU A 31 16.06 -10.75 28.93
CA LEU A 31 17.04 -10.80 27.85
C LEU A 31 16.97 -9.50 27.06
N GLU A 32 18.10 -9.10 26.48
CA GLU A 32 18.11 -8.05 25.48
C GLU A 32 17.29 -8.50 24.25
N LEU A 33 16.56 -7.56 23.64
CA LEU A 33 15.65 -7.84 22.53
C LEU A 33 16.33 -8.65 21.42
N GLY A 34 17.54 -8.26 21.01
CA GLY A 34 18.29 -8.95 19.96
C GLY A 34 18.72 -10.38 20.29
N MET A 35 18.74 -10.77 21.57
CA MET A 35 19.08 -12.13 22.00
C MET A 35 17.88 -13.07 22.03
N ILE A 36 16.65 -12.55 22.02
CA ILE A 36 15.45 -13.36 22.21
C ILE A 36 15.34 -14.45 21.13
N PRO A 37 15.45 -14.18 19.82
CA PRO A 37 15.35 -15.23 18.81
C PRO A 37 16.43 -16.30 18.92
N ASN A 38 17.61 -15.96 19.45
CA ASN A 38 18.68 -16.95 19.69
C ASN A 38 18.34 -17.90 20.85
N VAL A 39 17.55 -17.44 21.82
CA VAL A 39 17.13 -18.26 22.97
C VAL A 39 15.84 -19.01 22.67
N ILE A 40 14.85 -18.34 22.08
CA ILE A 40 13.52 -18.86 21.74
C ILE A 40 13.19 -18.43 20.31
N ASP A 41 13.37 -19.37 19.38
CA ASP A 41 13.02 -19.20 17.97
C ASP A 41 11.59 -19.71 17.67
N THR A 42 11.10 -20.71 18.41
CA THR A 42 9.82 -21.38 18.14
C THR A 42 8.96 -21.49 19.40
N VAL A 43 7.67 -21.15 19.29
CA VAL A 43 6.68 -21.32 20.36
C VAL A 43 5.53 -22.18 19.87
N ILE A 44 5.28 -23.30 20.55
CA ILE A 44 4.20 -24.22 20.24
C ILE A 44 3.13 -24.08 21.31
N PHE A 45 1.92 -23.66 20.91
CA PHE A 45 0.79 -23.50 21.79
C PHE A 45 -0.11 -24.74 21.76
N LEU A 46 -0.22 -25.41 22.90
CA LEU A 46 -1.09 -26.55 23.09
C LEU A 46 -2.34 -26.16 23.86
N LYS A 47 -3.51 -26.53 23.35
CA LYS A 47 -4.79 -26.34 24.02
C LYS A 47 -5.71 -27.51 23.71
N ASP A 48 -6.38 -28.03 24.74
CA ASP A 48 -7.30 -29.17 24.65
C ASP A 48 -6.66 -30.42 24.02
N GLY A 49 -5.35 -30.63 24.25
CA GLY A 49 -4.59 -31.77 23.72
C GLY A 49 -4.12 -31.61 22.27
N GLU A 50 -4.41 -30.48 21.63
CA GLU A 50 -4.04 -30.20 20.24
C GLU A 50 -3.07 -29.02 20.14
N ILE A 51 -2.19 -29.06 19.15
CA ILE A 51 -1.40 -27.89 18.76
C ILE A 51 -2.35 -26.92 18.07
N LYS A 52 -2.63 -25.78 18.71
CA LYS A 52 -3.51 -24.75 18.14
C LYS A 52 -2.78 -23.70 17.35
N LYS A 53 -1.50 -23.46 17.67
CA LYS A 53 -0.69 -22.45 17.00
C LYS A 53 0.79 -22.73 17.14
N ILE A 54 1.56 -22.39 16.12
CA ILE A 54 3.01 -22.42 16.14
C ILE A 54 3.50 -21.04 15.69
N TYR A 55 4.32 -20.40 16.51
CA TYR A 55 4.98 -19.16 16.14
C TYR A 55 6.46 -19.36 15.92
N GLU A 56 6.99 -18.65 14.94
CA GLU A 56 8.41 -18.42 14.73
C GLU A 56 8.77 -16.97 15.09
N LEU A 57 9.94 -16.77 15.69
CA LEU A 57 10.47 -15.47 16.09
C LEU A 57 11.72 -15.16 15.27
N ASN A 58 11.70 -14.05 14.53
CA ASN A 58 12.80 -13.64 13.67
C ASN A 58 13.22 -12.19 13.96
N LEU A 59 14.53 -11.93 14.10
CA LEU A 59 15.05 -10.57 14.24
C LEU A 59 15.26 -9.93 12.86
N VAL A 60 14.67 -8.76 12.64
CA VAL A 60 14.85 -7.97 11.43
C VAL A 60 15.12 -6.50 11.78
N VAL A 61 15.80 -5.77 10.91
CA VAL A 61 15.92 -4.31 11.03
C VAL A 61 14.93 -3.69 10.06
N LYS A 62 13.90 -3.03 10.59
CA LYS A 62 12.86 -2.36 9.79
C LYS A 62 12.22 -1.20 10.55
N VAL A 63 11.35 -0.46 9.88
CA VAL A 63 10.44 0.48 10.55
C VAL A 63 9.29 -0.32 11.18
N PRO A 64 9.05 -0.22 12.50
CA PRO A 64 7.93 -0.93 13.13
C PRO A 64 6.58 -0.52 12.55
N SER A 65 5.63 -1.46 12.58
CA SER A 65 4.23 -1.22 12.24
C SER A 65 3.69 -0.07 13.09
N GLY A 66 3.12 0.95 12.42
CA GLY A 66 2.55 2.13 13.07
C GLY A 66 3.47 3.34 13.17
N MET A 67 4.72 3.23 12.70
CA MET A 67 5.66 4.34 12.54
C MET A 67 5.87 4.67 11.05
N THR A 68 6.05 5.95 10.72
CA THR A 68 6.14 6.42 9.32
C THR A 68 7.51 6.97 8.91
N SER A 69 8.43 7.24 9.85
CA SER A 69 9.75 7.80 9.52
C SER A 69 10.83 6.72 9.38
N LEU A 70 11.58 6.74 8.27
CA LEU A 70 12.68 5.82 7.97
C LEU A 70 13.87 5.97 8.94
N ASP A 71 14.04 7.15 9.54
CA ASP A 71 15.07 7.40 10.57
C ASP A 71 14.81 6.62 11.88
N LEU A 72 13.67 5.91 11.97
CA LEU A 72 13.28 5.08 13.12
C LEU A 72 13.59 3.60 12.93
N ALA A 73 14.27 3.22 11.83
CA ALA A 73 14.66 1.83 11.59
C ALA A 73 15.45 1.28 12.78
N ARG A 74 14.93 0.20 13.37
CA ARG A 74 15.46 -0.40 14.60
C ARG A 74 15.34 -1.91 14.55
N PRO A 75 16.03 -2.63 15.44
CA PRO A 75 15.79 -4.05 15.62
C PRO A 75 14.34 -4.31 16.06
N VAL A 76 13.64 -5.16 15.31
CA VAL A 76 12.27 -5.62 15.59
C VAL A 76 12.28 -7.14 15.53
N ILE A 77 11.68 -7.79 16.53
CA ILE A 77 11.38 -9.22 16.45
C ILE A 77 10.01 -9.36 15.82
N GLU A 78 9.96 -10.09 14.71
CA GLU A 78 8.73 -10.53 14.07
C GLU A 78 8.27 -11.84 14.68
N VAL A 79 7.03 -11.88 15.15
CA VAL A 79 6.35 -13.10 15.58
C VAL A 79 5.38 -13.50 14.48
N ARG A 80 5.74 -14.54 13.73
CA ARG A 80 4.97 -15.02 12.57
C ARG A 80 4.35 -16.36 12.87
N ASP A 81 3.13 -16.55 12.37
CA ASP A 81 2.51 -17.87 12.34
C ASP A 81 3.30 -18.78 11.41
N PHE A 82 3.78 -19.91 11.92
CA PHE A 82 4.68 -20.81 11.20
C PHE A 82 3.99 -21.50 10.00
N GLU A 83 2.69 -21.77 10.09
CA GLU A 83 1.97 -22.46 9.02
C GLU A 83 1.67 -21.53 7.84
N THR A 84 1.37 -20.27 8.13
CA THR A 84 0.93 -19.28 7.12
C THR A 84 2.00 -18.26 6.74
N GLY A 85 3.07 -18.14 7.53
CA GLY A 85 4.09 -17.07 7.42
C GLY A 85 3.60 -15.68 7.78
N LYS A 86 2.35 -15.54 8.26
CA LYS A 86 1.72 -14.26 8.53
C LYS A 86 2.33 -13.61 9.77
N LEU A 87 2.75 -12.36 9.64
CA LEU A 87 3.18 -11.53 10.78
C LEU A 87 1.97 -11.16 11.64
N GLU A 88 1.98 -11.58 12.90
CA GLU A 88 0.89 -11.30 13.84
C GLU A 88 1.29 -10.30 14.91
N TYR A 89 2.53 -10.36 15.38
CA TYR A 89 3.05 -9.43 16.38
C TYR A 89 4.43 -8.94 16.01
N GLU A 90 4.73 -7.73 16.46
CA GLU A 90 6.06 -7.16 16.46
C GLU A 90 6.50 -6.87 17.89
N ILE A 91 7.76 -7.13 18.20
CA ILE A 91 8.36 -6.80 19.49
C ILE A 91 9.50 -5.83 19.24
N TYR A 92 9.42 -4.65 19.84
CA TYR A 92 10.46 -3.64 19.70
C TYR A 92 10.54 -2.76 20.94
N THR A 93 11.66 -2.06 21.08
CA THR A 93 11.86 -1.11 22.16
C THR A 93 11.22 0.23 21.81
N TYR A 94 10.36 0.72 22.70
CA TYR A 94 9.78 2.06 22.66
C TYR A 94 10.17 2.81 23.93
N GLY A 95 10.97 3.87 23.78
CA GLY A 95 11.62 4.52 24.92
C GLY A 95 12.63 3.56 25.57
N GLU A 96 12.39 3.20 26.83
CA GLU A 96 13.23 2.27 27.62
C GLU A 96 12.56 0.90 27.83
N GLU A 97 11.35 0.71 27.30
CA GLU A 97 10.56 -0.50 27.50
C GLU A 97 10.44 -1.31 26.20
N ASN A 98 10.48 -2.63 26.34
CA ASN A 98 10.18 -3.55 25.26
C ASN A 98 8.69 -3.84 25.25
N ILE A 99 8.02 -3.55 24.13
CA ILE A 99 6.58 -3.74 23.96
C ILE A 99 6.30 -4.80 22.90
N ILE A 100 5.18 -5.51 23.05
CA ILE A 100 4.65 -6.43 22.05
C ILE A 100 3.42 -5.78 21.44
N VAL A 101 3.39 -5.66 20.12
CA VAL A 101 2.34 -4.96 19.39
C VAL A 101 1.70 -5.90 18.36
N PRO A 102 0.39 -6.18 18.45
CA PRO A 102 -0.32 -6.92 17.41
C PRO A 102 -0.45 -6.09 16.13
N VAL A 103 0.03 -6.62 15.01
CA VAL A 103 0.01 -5.94 13.71
C VAL A 103 -1.43 -5.64 13.27
N SER A 104 -2.37 -6.53 13.56
CA SER A 104 -3.78 -6.34 13.23
C SER A 104 -4.42 -5.14 13.94
N GLU A 105 -4.00 -4.80 15.16
CA GLU A 105 -4.52 -3.62 15.86
C GLU A 105 -3.96 -2.35 15.24
N VAL A 106 -2.66 -2.33 14.92
CA VAL A 106 -2.03 -1.20 14.24
C VAL A 106 -2.67 -0.95 12.88
N GLU A 107 -2.87 -2.00 12.08
CA GLU A 107 -3.58 -1.88 10.80
C GLU A 107 -5.00 -1.34 10.97
N LYS A 108 -5.71 -1.77 12.03
CA LYS A 108 -7.06 -1.29 12.32
C LYS A 108 -7.05 0.19 12.71
N TYR A 109 -6.15 0.61 13.60
CA TYR A 109 -5.99 2.02 13.98
C TYR A 109 -5.59 2.90 12.78
N LEU A 110 -4.68 2.42 11.93
CA LEU A 110 -4.30 3.13 10.70
C LEU A 110 -5.50 3.22 9.74
N LYS A 111 -6.27 2.15 9.55
CA LYS A 111 -7.48 2.16 8.72
C LYS A 111 -8.54 3.12 9.26
N ASP A 112 -8.81 3.10 10.56
CA ASP A 112 -9.78 3.98 11.20
C ASP A 112 -9.33 5.46 11.12
N SER A 113 -8.04 5.71 11.31
CA SER A 113 -7.45 7.05 11.15
C SER A 113 -7.53 7.54 9.70
N MET A 114 -7.15 6.71 8.73
CA MET A 114 -7.22 7.04 7.30
C MET A 114 -8.67 7.31 6.87
N LYS A 115 -9.63 6.51 7.34
CA LYS A 115 -11.05 6.73 7.07
C LYS A 115 -11.55 8.07 7.63
N SER A 116 -11.15 8.43 8.85
CA SER A 116 -11.49 9.73 9.42
C SER A 116 -10.91 10.91 8.63
N ILE A 117 -9.68 10.75 8.13
CA ILE A 117 -9.03 11.74 7.25
C ILE A 117 -9.78 11.85 5.92
N GLU A 118 -10.13 10.72 5.32
CA GLU A 118 -10.89 10.64 4.06
C GLU A 118 -12.23 11.37 4.19
N GLU A 119 -13.00 11.10 5.25
CA GLU A 119 -14.29 11.76 5.51
C GLU A 119 -14.15 13.28 5.60
N LYS A 120 -13.15 13.79 6.33
CA LYS A 120 -12.88 15.24 6.44
C LYS A 120 -12.50 15.87 5.11
N LEU A 121 -11.67 15.18 4.32
CA LEU A 121 -11.29 15.65 2.99
C LEU A 121 -12.50 15.69 2.06
N ILE A 122 -13.31 14.63 2.03
CA ILE A 122 -14.54 14.58 1.23
C ILE A 122 -15.47 15.74 1.60
N GLU A 123 -15.72 15.98 2.88
CA GLU A 123 -16.54 17.11 3.34
C GLU A 123 -15.97 18.45 2.87
N ARG A 124 -14.65 18.64 2.97
CA ARG A 124 -14.00 19.90 2.60
C ARG A 124 -14.02 20.16 1.09
N PHE A 125 -13.79 19.13 0.28
CA PHE A 125 -13.67 19.23 -1.17
C PHE A 125 -15.02 19.20 -1.89
N ARG A 126 -16.05 18.58 -1.29
CA ARG A 126 -17.43 18.65 -1.79
C ARG A 126 -18.01 20.06 -1.86
N LEU A 127 -17.46 20.99 -1.07
CA LEU A 127 -17.81 22.42 -1.16
C LEU A 127 -17.36 23.07 -2.48
N TYR A 128 -16.37 22.48 -3.16
CA TYR A 128 -15.87 22.96 -4.45
C TYR A 128 -16.39 22.11 -5.60
N ASP A 129 -16.39 20.78 -5.43
CA ASP A 129 -16.86 19.82 -6.43
C ASP A 129 -17.67 18.69 -5.75
N PRO A 130 -18.99 18.60 -5.98
CA PRO A 130 -19.83 17.53 -5.45
C PRO A 130 -19.36 16.11 -5.81
N ASN A 131 -18.61 15.97 -6.91
CA ASN A 131 -18.06 14.71 -7.41
C ASN A 131 -16.59 14.49 -7.02
N ALA A 132 -16.05 15.27 -6.08
CA ALA A 132 -14.68 15.08 -5.62
C ALA A 132 -14.44 13.65 -5.13
N GLU A 133 -13.37 13.03 -5.63
CA GLU A 133 -12.91 11.71 -5.21
C GLU A 133 -11.63 11.87 -4.38
N VAL A 134 -11.56 11.16 -3.26
CA VAL A 134 -10.43 11.24 -2.33
C VAL A 134 -9.83 9.85 -2.19
N GLU A 135 -8.51 9.78 -2.27
CA GLU A 135 -7.74 8.56 -2.04
C GLU A 135 -6.65 8.88 -1.00
N VAL A 136 -6.82 8.37 0.22
CA VAL A 136 -5.81 8.54 1.28
C VAL A 136 -4.73 7.47 1.12
N ILE A 137 -3.52 7.90 0.78
CA ILE A 137 -2.38 6.99 0.58
C ILE A 137 -1.73 6.66 1.94
N SER A 138 -1.69 7.63 2.84
CA SER A 138 -1.13 7.50 4.19
C SER A 138 -1.77 8.51 5.14
N PRO A 139 -1.55 8.40 6.47
CA PRO A 139 -2.02 9.39 7.43
C PRO A 139 -1.53 10.83 7.17
N SER A 140 -0.50 11.00 6.34
CA SER A 140 0.10 12.30 6.02
C SER A 140 0.03 12.67 4.54
N LYS A 141 -0.55 11.82 3.68
CA LYS A 141 -0.69 12.10 2.24
C LYS A 141 -2.00 11.59 1.65
N ALA A 142 -2.68 12.45 0.89
CA ALA A 142 -3.87 12.11 0.14
C ALA A 142 -3.81 12.64 -1.30
N ILE A 143 -4.51 11.97 -2.21
CA ILE A 143 -4.80 12.46 -3.56
C ILE A 143 -6.26 12.86 -3.59
N VAL A 144 -6.52 14.04 -4.14
CA VAL A 144 -7.87 14.55 -4.32
C VAL A 144 -8.09 14.86 -5.79
N ARG A 145 -9.10 14.19 -6.37
CA ARG A 145 -9.49 14.35 -7.76
C ARG A 145 -10.74 15.22 -7.86
N VAL A 146 -10.66 16.27 -8.65
CA VAL A 146 -11.73 17.26 -8.80
C VAL A 146 -11.84 17.69 -10.25
N ASP A 147 -13.01 18.19 -10.65
CA ASP A 147 -13.23 18.72 -11.98
C ASP A 147 -12.17 19.78 -12.36
N LYS A 148 -11.67 19.69 -13.59
CA LYS A 148 -10.61 20.58 -14.09
C LYS A 148 -10.98 22.06 -13.98
N SER A 149 -12.27 22.39 -14.07
CA SER A 149 -12.77 23.76 -13.96
C SER A 149 -12.60 24.36 -12.55
N VAL A 150 -12.59 23.52 -11.50
CA VAL A 150 -12.49 23.99 -10.11
C VAL A 150 -11.06 24.03 -9.58
N LEU A 151 -10.11 23.33 -10.22
CA LEU A 151 -8.70 23.29 -9.82
C LEU A 151 -8.10 24.67 -9.54
N PRO A 152 -8.22 25.70 -10.41
CA PRO A 152 -7.62 27.01 -10.15
C PRO A 152 -8.17 27.68 -8.89
N LYS A 153 -9.44 27.44 -8.57
CA LYS A 153 -10.11 28.01 -7.39
C LYS A 153 -9.62 27.34 -6.10
N ILE A 154 -9.39 26.04 -6.14
CA ILE A 154 -8.92 25.25 -5.00
C ILE A 154 -7.44 25.52 -4.72
N ILE A 155 -6.61 25.57 -5.76
CA ILE A 155 -5.19 25.93 -5.63
C ILE A 155 -5.08 27.37 -5.09
N GLY A 156 -5.89 28.28 -5.62
CA GLY A 156 -5.86 29.69 -5.23
C GLY A 156 -4.63 30.42 -5.79
N ARG A 157 -4.50 31.71 -5.42
CA ARG A 157 -3.38 32.53 -5.90
C ARG A 157 -2.08 32.01 -5.30
N LYS A 158 -1.14 31.57 -6.15
CA LYS A 158 0.15 30.98 -5.74
C LYS A 158 0.03 29.80 -4.76
N GLY A 159 -1.07 29.04 -4.80
CA GLY A 159 -1.26 27.89 -3.90
C GLY A 159 -1.78 28.26 -2.50
N GLU A 160 -2.10 29.52 -2.22
CA GLU A 160 -2.49 29.97 -0.87
C GLU A 160 -3.67 29.19 -0.28
N THR A 161 -4.66 28.85 -1.11
CA THR A 161 -5.88 28.17 -0.64
C THR A 161 -5.62 26.70 -0.32
N ILE A 162 -4.88 25.99 -1.19
CA ILE A 162 -4.55 24.58 -0.93
C ILE A 162 -3.60 24.45 0.26
N ASN A 163 -2.58 25.31 0.35
CA ASN A 163 -1.63 25.29 1.47
C ASN A 163 -2.35 25.53 2.82
N LYS A 164 -3.39 26.38 2.82
CA LYS A 164 -4.22 26.59 4.02
C LYS A 164 -5.01 25.34 4.39
N ILE A 165 -5.60 24.66 3.41
CA ILE A 165 -6.33 23.40 3.63
C ILE A 165 -5.38 22.31 4.15
N GLU A 166 -4.19 22.18 3.55
CA GLU A 166 -3.16 21.25 4.01
C GLU A 166 -2.70 21.54 5.44
N HIS A 167 -2.47 22.81 5.78
CA HIS A 167 -2.11 23.22 7.14
C HIS A 167 -3.21 22.98 8.18
N GLU A 168 -4.47 23.26 7.83
CA GLU A 168 -5.63 23.04 8.71
C GLU A 168 -5.85 21.55 8.99
N LEU A 169 -5.63 20.70 7.99
CA LEU A 169 -5.87 19.25 8.07
C LEU A 169 -4.63 18.45 8.47
N GLY A 170 -3.44 19.04 8.44
CA GLY A 170 -2.17 18.39 8.79
C GLY A 170 -1.74 17.30 7.79
N ILE A 171 -2.19 17.39 6.55
CA ILE A 171 -1.97 16.37 5.50
C ILE A 171 -1.53 17.04 4.20
N SER A 172 -0.59 16.42 3.48
CA SER A 172 -0.22 16.85 2.13
C SER A 172 -1.24 16.32 1.11
N ILE A 173 -1.73 17.20 0.24
CA ILE A 173 -2.80 16.94 -0.70
C ILE A 173 -2.28 17.13 -2.12
N ASP A 174 -2.27 16.04 -2.89
CA ASP A 174 -2.00 16.09 -4.31
C ASP A 174 -3.30 16.27 -5.10
N LEU A 175 -3.44 17.43 -5.75
CA LEU A 175 -4.64 17.78 -6.51
C LEU A 175 -4.50 17.35 -7.96
N MET A 176 -5.37 16.46 -8.39
CA MET A 176 -5.43 15.98 -9.76
C MET A 176 -6.77 16.33 -10.41
N PRO A 177 -6.81 16.57 -11.74
CA PRO A 177 -8.08 16.58 -12.44
C PRO A 177 -8.73 15.19 -12.31
N SER A 178 -10.03 15.16 -12.01
CA SER A 178 -10.83 13.95 -12.17
C SER A 178 -10.84 13.57 -13.65
N ILE A 179 -10.78 12.27 -13.92
CA ILE A 179 -11.07 11.77 -15.27
C ILE A 179 -12.59 11.96 -15.42
N PRO A 180 -13.07 12.76 -16.38
CA PRO A 180 -14.49 13.01 -16.50
C PRO A 180 -15.29 11.70 -16.54
N LYS A 181 -16.34 11.58 -15.73
CA LYS A 181 -17.21 10.39 -15.67
C LYS A 181 -17.88 10.03 -17.01
N GLN A 182 -17.80 10.92 -18.01
CA GLN A 182 -18.23 10.70 -19.40
C GLN A 182 -17.24 9.85 -20.20
N TYR A 183 -16.07 9.54 -19.65
CA TYR A 183 -15.14 8.64 -20.28
C TYR A 183 -15.49 7.19 -19.92
N LYS A 184 -16.07 6.47 -20.88
CA LYS A 184 -16.34 5.04 -20.72
C LYS A 184 -15.03 4.26 -20.88
N GLU A 185 -14.64 3.50 -19.86
CA GLU A 185 -13.50 2.58 -19.95
C GLU A 185 -13.84 1.48 -20.96
N ILE A 186 -12.90 1.20 -21.86
CA ILE A 186 -13.03 0.19 -22.90
C ILE A 186 -12.09 -0.97 -22.58
N GLU A 187 -12.66 -2.18 -22.49
CA GLU A 187 -11.89 -3.41 -22.47
C GLU A 187 -11.09 -3.59 -23.76
N TYR A 188 -9.88 -4.11 -23.63
CA TYR A 188 -9.00 -4.37 -24.75
C TYR A 188 -8.19 -5.65 -24.53
N GLU A 189 -7.77 -6.23 -25.64
CA GLU A 189 -6.65 -7.17 -25.67
C GLU A 189 -5.46 -6.48 -26.32
N TYR A 190 -4.24 -6.91 -26.01
CA TYR A 190 -3.06 -6.42 -26.71
C TYR A 190 -2.27 -7.56 -27.34
N VAL A 191 -1.70 -7.26 -28.52
CA VAL A 191 -0.82 -8.17 -29.24
C VAL A 191 0.50 -7.45 -29.47
N GLU A 192 1.57 -8.08 -29.02
CA GLU A 192 2.93 -7.58 -29.19
C GLU A 192 3.63 -8.28 -30.35
N THR A 193 4.21 -7.49 -31.26
CA THR A 193 5.08 -7.97 -32.34
C THR A 193 6.49 -7.41 -32.18
N SER A 194 7.43 -7.81 -33.04
CA SER A 194 8.82 -7.31 -32.96
C SER A 194 8.96 -5.79 -33.09
N LYS A 195 8.01 -5.10 -33.77
CA LYS A 195 8.10 -3.65 -34.04
C LYS A 195 6.93 -2.83 -33.48
N VAL A 196 5.80 -3.46 -33.16
CA VAL A 196 4.53 -2.78 -32.87
C VAL A 196 3.86 -3.44 -31.67
N ILE A 197 3.25 -2.62 -30.82
CA ILE A 197 2.20 -3.04 -29.88
C ILE A 197 0.86 -2.62 -30.46
N GLU A 198 -0.07 -3.57 -30.55
CA GLU A 198 -1.40 -3.34 -31.06
C GLU A 198 -2.44 -3.62 -29.97
N PHE A 199 -3.26 -2.62 -29.66
CA PHE A 199 -4.43 -2.79 -28.81
C PHE A 199 -5.66 -3.07 -29.69
N VAL A 200 -6.40 -4.10 -29.32
CA VAL A 200 -7.62 -4.56 -29.98
C VAL A 200 -8.80 -4.22 -29.08
N VAL A 201 -9.65 -3.32 -29.55
CA VAL A 201 -10.90 -2.91 -28.89
C VAL A 201 -12.11 -3.41 -29.69
N PRO A 202 -13.31 -3.53 -29.07
CA PRO A 202 -14.52 -3.93 -29.77
C PRO A 202 -14.77 -3.09 -31.04
N SER A 203 -15.16 -3.75 -32.14
CA SER A 203 -15.29 -3.12 -33.46
C SER A 203 -16.28 -1.96 -33.53
N GLN A 204 -17.22 -1.88 -32.58
CA GLN A 204 -18.16 -0.76 -32.43
C GLN A 204 -17.47 0.60 -32.22
N TYR A 205 -16.21 0.60 -31.76
CA TYR A 205 -15.41 1.80 -31.55
C TYR A 205 -14.59 2.22 -32.77
N SER A 206 -14.74 1.55 -33.93
CA SER A 206 -14.03 1.91 -35.16
C SER A 206 -14.27 3.36 -35.56
N GLY A 207 -13.20 4.13 -35.76
CA GLY A 207 -13.26 5.56 -36.09
C GLY A 207 -13.43 6.49 -34.89
N ALA A 208 -13.65 5.96 -33.68
CA ALA A 208 -13.73 6.76 -32.46
C ALA A 208 -12.34 7.29 -32.04
N LYS A 209 -12.35 8.35 -31.24
CA LYS A 209 -11.16 8.86 -30.54
C LYS A 209 -11.10 8.23 -29.15
N ILE A 210 -9.98 7.60 -28.84
CA ILE A 210 -9.73 6.96 -27.55
C ILE A 210 -8.55 7.65 -26.89
N ASN A 211 -8.71 8.03 -25.63
CA ASN A 211 -7.66 8.52 -24.77
C ASN A 211 -6.95 7.32 -24.13
N VAL A 212 -5.63 7.29 -24.25
CA VAL A 212 -4.76 6.24 -23.71
C VAL A 212 -4.08 6.75 -22.46
N TYR A 213 -4.17 5.99 -21.38
CA TYR A 213 -3.54 6.27 -20.09
C TYR A 213 -2.61 5.12 -19.70
N VAL A 214 -1.49 5.48 -19.08
CA VAL A 214 -0.52 4.55 -18.50
C VAL A 214 -0.45 4.85 -17.01
N GLY A 215 -0.91 3.91 -16.18
CA GLY A 215 -1.19 4.12 -14.77
C GLY A 215 -2.15 5.27 -14.57
N ARG A 216 -1.62 6.40 -14.08
CA ARG A 216 -2.37 7.63 -13.78
C ARG A 216 -2.07 8.77 -14.77
N ASP A 217 -1.17 8.55 -15.73
CA ASP A 217 -0.70 9.56 -16.68
C ASP A 217 -1.40 9.45 -18.03
N TYR A 218 -1.89 10.58 -18.54
CA TYR A 218 -2.40 10.67 -19.91
C TYR A 218 -1.24 10.56 -20.91
N LEU A 219 -1.36 9.61 -21.84
CA LEU A 219 -0.36 9.37 -22.87
C LEU A 219 -0.70 10.09 -24.18
N SER A 220 -1.86 9.82 -24.77
CA SER A 220 -2.26 10.38 -26.06
C SER A 220 -3.72 10.10 -26.41
N THR A 221 -4.29 10.87 -27.35
CA THR A 221 -5.57 10.56 -28.00
C THR A 221 -5.28 9.94 -29.37
N VAL A 222 -5.85 8.77 -29.63
CA VAL A 222 -5.66 8.00 -30.86
C VAL A 222 -6.99 7.68 -31.53
N THR A 223 -7.00 7.59 -32.85
CA THR A 223 -8.19 7.16 -33.60
C THR A 223 -8.14 5.66 -33.83
N VAL A 224 -9.24 4.96 -33.53
CA VAL A 224 -9.36 3.52 -33.73
C VAL A 224 -9.42 3.22 -35.23
N GLY A 225 -8.56 2.32 -35.70
CA GLY A 225 -8.58 1.86 -37.09
C GLY A 225 -9.83 1.05 -37.44
N LYS A 226 -10.05 0.81 -38.74
CA LYS A 226 -11.26 0.13 -39.28
C LYS A 226 -11.58 -1.25 -38.69
N ASN A 227 -10.59 -1.91 -38.08
CA ASN A 227 -10.73 -3.25 -37.49
C ASN A 227 -10.70 -3.23 -35.96
N GLY A 228 -10.97 -2.09 -35.31
CA GLY A 228 -10.87 -1.99 -33.84
C GLY A 228 -9.43 -1.98 -33.32
N ARG A 229 -8.45 -1.63 -34.18
CA ARG A 229 -7.01 -1.75 -33.86
C ARG A 229 -6.37 -0.40 -33.66
N ILE A 230 -5.60 -0.26 -32.59
CA ILE A 230 -4.79 0.91 -32.26
C ILE A 230 -3.32 0.46 -32.21
N ARG A 231 -2.44 1.12 -32.97
CA ARG A 231 -1.04 0.68 -33.10
C ARG A 231 -0.07 1.72 -32.57
N PHE A 232 0.89 1.27 -31.78
CA PHE A 232 2.04 2.05 -31.33
C PHE A 232 3.34 1.40 -31.80
N LEU A 233 4.17 2.17 -32.51
CA LEU A 233 5.52 1.74 -32.85
C LEU A 233 6.38 1.69 -31.58
N LYS A 234 7.05 0.57 -31.32
CA LYS A 234 7.83 0.36 -30.09
C LYS A 234 8.97 1.37 -29.90
N ASN A 235 9.53 1.87 -30.99
CA ASN A 235 10.61 2.86 -30.98
C ASN A 235 10.11 4.32 -30.82
N SER A 236 8.80 4.56 -30.96
CA SER A 236 8.23 5.89 -30.73
C SER A 236 8.29 6.26 -29.25
N GLU A 237 8.19 7.56 -28.93
CA GLU A 237 8.17 8.01 -27.53
C GLU A 237 7.01 7.35 -26.75
N HIS A 238 5.80 7.36 -27.31
CA HIS A 238 4.62 6.75 -26.70
C HIS A 238 4.74 5.23 -26.60
N GLY A 239 5.27 4.56 -27.64
CA GLY A 239 5.47 3.10 -27.62
C GLY A 239 6.47 2.66 -26.56
N ARG A 240 7.56 3.41 -26.33
CA ARG A 240 8.51 3.12 -25.24
C ARG A 240 7.88 3.24 -23.86
N LYS A 241 7.03 4.25 -23.65
CA LYS A 241 6.27 4.42 -22.39
C LYS A 241 5.30 3.26 -22.14
N ILE A 242 4.61 2.79 -23.19
CA ILE A 242 3.70 1.65 -23.12
C ILE A 242 4.44 0.34 -22.79
N ILE A 243 5.56 0.05 -23.45
CA ILE A 243 6.35 -1.17 -23.17
C ILE A 243 6.80 -1.19 -21.72
N ARG A 244 7.38 -0.08 -21.26
CA ARG A 244 7.86 0.03 -19.89
C ARG A 244 6.73 -0.22 -18.88
N ALA A 245 5.54 0.31 -19.15
CA ALA A 245 4.37 0.07 -18.31
C ALA A 245 3.96 -1.39 -18.27
N LEU A 246 3.94 -2.08 -19.43
CA LEU A 246 3.62 -3.51 -19.49
C LEU A 246 4.66 -4.36 -18.76
N GLU A 247 5.96 -4.00 -18.84
CA GLU A 247 7.05 -4.68 -18.13
C GLU A 247 6.99 -4.46 -16.61
N GLU A 248 6.54 -3.28 -16.17
CA GLU A 248 6.35 -2.92 -14.77
C GLU A 248 4.98 -3.36 -14.20
N GLU A 249 4.21 -4.16 -14.94
CA GLU A 249 2.83 -4.57 -14.61
C GLU A 249 1.90 -3.39 -14.27
N ALA A 250 2.16 -2.22 -14.85
CA ALA A 250 1.36 -1.02 -14.66
C ALA A 250 0.10 -1.04 -15.54
N ASP A 251 -1.02 -0.60 -14.96
CA ASP A 251 -2.33 -0.56 -15.61
C ASP A 251 -2.31 0.33 -16.87
N ILE A 252 -2.71 -0.19 -18.02
CA ILE A 252 -2.99 0.64 -19.21
C ILE A 252 -4.50 0.73 -19.37
N LYS A 253 -5.02 1.94 -19.52
CA LYS A 253 -6.47 2.18 -19.63
C LYS A 253 -6.82 2.95 -20.89
N LEU A 254 -7.90 2.52 -21.53
CA LEU A 254 -8.44 3.11 -22.75
C LEU A 254 -9.81 3.70 -22.44
N TYR A 255 -9.98 4.99 -22.74
CA TYR A 255 -11.19 5.74 -22.46
C TYR A 255 -11.75 6.35 -23.72
N ILE A 256 -13.05 6.18 -23.99
CA ILE A 256 -13.77 6.90 -25.04
C ILE A 256 -14.62 8.00 -24.44
N GLU A 257 -14.62 9.17 -25.07
CA GLU A 257 -15.55 10.26 -24.75
C GLU A 257 -16.95 9.87 -25.26
N ASP A 258 -17.93 9.75 -24.36
CA ASP A 258 -19.35 9.56 -24.73
C ASP A 258 -19.90 10.75 -25.54
#